data_AF-A0A926EQ05-F1
#
_entry.id   AF-A0A926EQ05-F1
#
_cell.length_a   1.000
_cell.length_b   1.000
_cell.length_c   1.000
_cell.angle_alpha   90.00
_cell.angle_beta   90.00
_cell.angle_gamma   90.00
#
_symmetry.space_group_name_H-M   'P 1'
#
loop_
_entity.id
_entity.type
_entity.pdbx_description
1 polymer ?
#
loop_
_entity_poly.entity_id
_entity_poly.type
_entity_poly.pdbx_seq_one_letter_code
_entity_poly.pdbx_strand_id
1 'polypeptide(L)' 'MSKFTVEERNLICIYSAGTRMDLLSELAEMKTHLGKDETELLELTQSVIDKITAMNDGEFDSITAEMIADFGG' A
#
# COMPACT_ATOMS: atom_id res chain seq x y z
N MET A 1 -8.62 -13.15 7.82
CA MET A 1 -8.99 -11.79 7.41
C MET A 1 -7.73 -11.14 6.88
N SER A 2 -7.72 -10.73 5.62
CA SER A 2 -6.59 -10.01 5.02
C SER A 2 -6.35 -8.71 5.80
N LYS A 3 -5.10 -8.38 6.12
CA LYS A 3 -4.74 -7.12 6.81
C LYS A 3 -5.09 -5.86 6.00
N PHE A 4 -5.27 -6.03 4.69
CA PHE A 4 -5.63 -4.99 3.74
C PHE A 4 -6.95 -5.30 3.02
N THR A 5 -7.71 -4.26 2.69
CA THR A 5 -8.90 -4.36 1.82
C THR A 5 -8.48 -4.66 0.37
N VAL A 6 -9.45 -4.82 -0.53
CA VAL A 6 -9.15 -5.03 -1.96
C VAL A 6 -8.55 -3.76 -2.57
N GLU A 7 -9.09 -2.60 -2.23
CA GLU A 7 -8.65 -1.28 -2.69
C GLU A 7 -7.24 -0.98 -2.22
N GLU A 8 -6.94 -1.26 -0.95
CA GLU A 8 -5.59 -1.08 -0.39
C GLU A 8 -4.57 -2.00 -1.06
N ARG A 9 -4.95 -3.27 -1.32
CA ARG A 9 -4.11 -4.21 -2.06
C ARG A 9 -3.82 -3.75 -3.49
N ASN A 10 -4.84 -3.23 -4.17
CA ASN A 10 -4.68 -2.68 -5.51
C ASN A 10 -3.73 -1.48 -5.49
N LEU A 11 -3.88 -0.57 -4.52
CA LEU A 11 -2.99 0.57 -4.37
C LEU A 11 -1.54 0.13 -4.11
N ILE A 12 -1.34 -0.79 -3.16
CA ILE A 12 -0.02 -1.36 -2.87
C ILE A 12 0.58 -2.00 -4.13
N CYS A 13 -0.20 -2.77 -4.89
CA CYS A 13 0.31 -3.43 -6.10
C CYS A 13 0.75 -2.44 -7.19
N ILE A 14 0.06 -1.29 -7.31
CA ILE A 14 0.41 -0.25 -8.30
C ILE A 14 1.70 0.46 -7.91
N TYR A 15 1.91 0.73 -6.62
CA TYR A 15 3.02 1.55 -6.11
C TYR A 15 4.16 0.74 -5.47
N SER A 16 4.04 -0.58 -5.32
CA SER A 16 5.08 -1.39 -4.69
C SER A 16 6.28 -1.54 -5.64
N ALA A 17 7.34 -0.79 -5.35
CA ALA A 17 8.57 -0.78 -6.13
C ALA A 17 9.68 -1.71 -5.57
N GLY A 18 9.33 -2.64 -4.69
CA GLY A 18 10.26 -3.63 -4.15
C GLY A 18 10.23 -3.74 -2.63
N THR A 19 10.66 -2.68 -1.92
CA THR A 19 10.73 -2.72 -0.44
C THR A 19 9.60 -1.95 0.24
N ARG A 20 9.43 -2.21 1.54
CA ARG A 20 8.49 -1.47 2.41
C ARG A 20 8.75 0.03 2.39
N MET A 21 10.02 0.43 2.40
CA MET A 21 10.42 1.84 2.42
C MET A 21 10.17 2.51 1.07
N ASP A 22 10.42 1.81 -0.04
CA ASP A 22 10.16 2.36 -1.37
C ASP A 22 8.67 2.63 -1.57
N LEU A 23 7.82 1.68 -1.17
CA LEU A 23 6.37 1.86 -1.24
C LEU A 23 5.89 3.04 -0.37
N LEU A 24 6.44 3.22 0.84
CA LEU A 24 6.13 4.39 1.66
C LEU A 24 6.53 5.70 0.99
N SER A 25 7.69 5.72 0.32
CA SER A 25 8.17 6.89 -0.42
C SER A 25 7.25 7.22 -1.59
N GLU A 26 6.89 6.22 -2.41
CA GLU A 26 6.00 6.38 -3.56
C GLU A 26 4.60 6.86 -3.14
N LEU A 27 4.03 6.30 -2.06
CA LEU A 27 2.74 6.72 -1.55
C LEU A 27 2.78 8.13 -0.95
N ALA A 28 3.88 8.51 -0.29
CA ALA A 28 4.08 9.86 0.21
C ALA A 28 4.20 10.88 -0.93
N GLU A 29 4.91 10.53 -2.01
CA GLU A 29 5.01 11.36 -3.22
C GLU A 29 3.66 11.50 -3.91
N MET A 30 2.95 10.39 -4.15
CA MET A 30 1.59 10.38 -4.68
C MET A 30 0.67 11.32 -3.88
N LYS A 31 0.76 11.27 -2.55
CA LYS A 31 -0.06 12.12 -1.67
C LYS A 31 0.18 13.61 -1.89
N THR A 32 1.37 14.03 -2.33
CA THR A 32 1.66 15.44 -2.67
C THR A 32 0.99 15.88 -3.97
N HIS A 33 0.67 14.94 -4.85
CA HIS A 33 -0.04 15.20 -6.10
C HIS A 33 -1.57 15.22 -5.95
N LEU A 34 -2.09 14.59 -4.88
CA LEU A 34 -3.53 14.55 -4.63
C LEU A 34 -4.08 15.91 -4.23
N GLY A 35 -5.17 16.30 -4.90
CA GLY A 35 -5.92 17.51 -4.57
C GLY A 35 -6.73 17.35 -3.28
N LYS A 36 -7.14 18.48 -2.69
CA LYS A 36 -8.02 18.48 -1.50
C LYS A 36 -9.39 17.85 -1.76
N ASP A 37 -9.82 17.80 -3.02
CA ASP A 37 -11.08 17.22 -3.45
C ASP A 37 -11.01 15.68 -3.59
N GLU A 38 -9.81 15.10 -3.59
CA GLU A 38 -9.58 13.66 -3.72
C GLU A 38 -9.54 12.98 -2.33
N THR A 39 -10.54 13.26 -1.50
CA THR A 39 -10.57 12.85 -0.09
C THR A 39 -10.56 11.33 0.08
N GLU A 40 -11.30 10.58 -0.74
CA GLU A 40 -11.35 9.11 -0.65
C GLU A 40 -9.98 8.48 -0.94
N LEU A 41 -9.28 8.97 -1.97
CA LEU A 41 -7.95 8.47 -2.33
C LEU A 41 -6.90 8.91 -1.31
N LEU A 42 -7.02 10.11 -0.74
CA LEU A 42 -6.20 10.58 0.38
C LEU A 42 -6.36 9.69 1.62
N GLU A 43 -7.59 9.35 1.98
CA GLU A 43 -7.89 8.47 3.12
C GLU A 43 -7.38 7.04 2.86
N LEU A 44 -7.56 6.52 1.64
CA LEU A 44 -7.05 5.22 1.25
C LEU A 44 -5.51 5.17 1.34
N THR A 45 -4.83 6.14 0.73
CA THR A 45 -3.37 6.24 0.76
C THR A 45 -2.85 6.39 2.18
N GLN A 46 -3.52 7.20 3.02
CA GLN A 46 -3.15 7.33 4.43
C GLN A 46 -3.34 6.03 5.21
N SER A 47 -4.46 5.33 5.04
CA SER A 47 -4.72 4.04 5.67
C SER A 47 -3.62 3.02 5.33
N VAL A 48 -3.21 2.97 4.06
CA VAL A 48 -2.11 2.10 3.62
C VAL A 48 -0.79 2.49 4.28
N ILE A 49 -0.42 3.78 4.28
CA ILE A 49 0.81 4.28 4.91
C ILE A 49 0.85 3.92 6.41
N ASP A 50 -0.25 4.12 7.13
CA ASP A 50 -0.32 3.85 8.57
C ASP A 50 -0.12 2.37 8.87
N LYS A 51 -0.78 1.49 8.11
CA LYS A 51 -0.63 0.03 8.24
C LYS A 51 0.78 -0.42 7.92
N ILE A 52 1.38 0.09 6.84
CA ILE A 52 2.75 -0.26 6.42
C ILE A 52 3.79 0.25 7.42
N THR A 53 3.56 1.42 8.01
CA THR A 53 4.44 1.98 9.04
C THR A 53 4.38 1.19 10.35
N ALA A 54 3.20 0.62 10.67
CA ALA A 54 3.00 -0.20 11.86
C ALA A 54 3.58 -1.62 11.77
N MET A 55 4.00 -2.07 10.58
CA MET A 55 4.57 -3.40 10.36
C MET A 55 6.07 -3.36 10.09
N ASN A 56 6.74 -4.49 10.32
CA ASN A 56 8.15 -4.66 9.98
C ASN A 56 8.33 -5.21 8.55
N ASP A 57 9.58 -5.19 8.07
CA ASP A 57 9.92 -5.64 6.71
C ASP A 57 9.53 -7.11 6.46
N GLY A 58 9.69 -8.01 7.46
CA GLY A 58 9.33 -9.41 7.31
C GLY A 58 7.82 -9.66 7.21
N GLU A 59 7.01 -8.87 7.93
CA GLU A 59 5.55 -8.89 7.77
C GLU A 59 5.13 -8.35 6.41
N PHE A 60 5.80 -7.29 5.93
CA PHE A 60 5.55 -6.72 4.62
C PHE A 60 5.84 -7.75 3.51
N ASP A 61 7.00 -8.43 3.56
CA ASP A 61 7.40 -9.45 2.58
C ASP A 61 6.43 -10.64 2.55
N SER A 62 5.92 -11.06 3.71
CA SER A 62 4.91 -12.13 3.78
C SER A 62 3.62 -11.70 3.06
N ILE A 63 3.16 -10.48 3.30
CA ILE A 63 1.91 -9.98 2.72
C ILE A 63 2.06 -9.76 1.21
N THR A 64 3.17 -9.18 0.75
CA THR A 64 3.40 -8.96 -0.68
C THR A 64 3.51 -10.29 -1.44
N ALA A 65 4.12 -11.32 -0.82
CA ALA A 65 4.13 -12.67 -1.38
C ALA A 65 2.70 -13.26 -1.50
N GLU A 66 1.85 -13.08 -0.49
CA GLU A 66 0.43 -13.49 -0.56
C GLU A 66 -0.35 -12.73 -1.64
N MET A 67 -0.11 -11.43 -1.81
CA MET A 67 -0.75 -10.62 -2.84
C MET A 67 -0.36 -11.09 -4.25
N ILE A 68 0.92 -11.38 -4.50
CA ILE A 68 1.41 -11.87 -5.80
C ILE A 68 0.78 -13.23 -6.14
N ALA A 69 0.62 -14.11 -5.15
CA ALA A 69 0.02 -15.43 -5.34
C ALA A 69 -1.47 -15.35 -5.78
N ASP A 70 -2.20 -14.33 -5.34
CA ASP A 70 -3.63 -14.11 -5.67
C ASP A 70 -3.84 -13.75 -7.17
N PHE A 71 -2.82 -13.19 -7.84
CA PHE A 71 -2.88 -12.85 -9.27
C PHE A 71 -2.45 -13.99 -10.22
N GLY A 72 -1.94 -15.10 -9.68
CA GLY A 72 -1.40 -16.23 -10.46
C GLY A 72 -2.35 -17.41 -10.67
N GLY A 73 -3.63 -17.27 -10.33
CA GLY A 73 -4.67 -18.31 -10.41
C GLY A 73 -5.54 -18.26 -11.66
#